data_AF-E4RN78-F1
#
_entry.id   AF-E4RN78-F1
#
_cell.length_a   1.000
_cell.length_b   1.000
_cell.length_c   1.000
_cell.angle_alpha   90.00
_cell.angle_beta   90.00
_cell.angle_gamma   90.00
#
_symmetry.space_group_name_H-M   'P 1'
#
loop_
_entity.id
_entity.type
_entity.pdbx_description
1 polymer ?
#
loop_
_entity_poly.entity_id
_entity_poly.type
_entity_poly.pdbx_seq_one_letter_code
_entity_poly.pdbx_strand_id
1 'polypeptide(L)' 'MGNDTKQCILNSAVKVFSENNYHAASMAMIAEEAGVSKGTLYWHFDSKEELFREIV' A
#
# COMPACT_ATOMS: atom_id res chain seq x y z
N MET A 1 -1.43 -12.81 12.38
CA MET A 1 -0.29 -12.87 11.44
C MET A 1 -0.64 -12.42 10.03
N GLY A 2 -1.73 -12.86 9.38
CA GLY A 2 -2.12 -12.31 8.06
C GLY A 2 -2.81 -10.93 8.10
N ASN A 3 -3.51 -10.63 9.20
CA ASN A 3 -4.23 -9.36 9.37
C ASN A 3 -3.29 -8.18 9.62
N ASP A 4 -2.15 -8.43 10.26
CA ASP A 4 -1.19 -7.42 10.69
C ASP A 4 -0.46 -6.82 9.47
N THR A 5 -0.11 -7.66 8.48
CA THR A 5 0.55 -7.21 7.24
C THR A 5 -0.39 -6.40 6.35
N LYS A 6 -1.64 -6.84 6.16
CA LYS A 6 -2.64 -6.06 5.39
C LYS A 6 -2.83 -4.67 6.01
N GLN A 7 -3.01 -4.60 7.33
CA GLN A 7 -3.19 -3.31 8.01
C GLN A 7 -1.93 -2.44 7.92
N CYS A 8 -0.73 -3.02 8.03
CA CYS A 8 0.52 -2.30 7.83
C CYS A 8 0.59 -1.67 6.43
N ILE A 9 0.24 -2.44 5.39
CA ILE A 9 0.23 -1.95 4.01
C ILE A 9 -0.76 -0.78 3.84
N LEU A 10 -1.98 -0.89 4.41
CA LEU A 10 -2.98 0.18 4.34
C LEU A 10 -2.48 1.45 5.04
N ASN A 11 -1.91 1.34 6.24
CA ASN A 11 -1.38 2.49 6.97
C ASN A 11 -0.22 3.17 6.20
N SER A 12 0.69 2.39 5.64
CA SER A 12 1.78 2.90 4.81
C SER A 12 1.28 3.56 3.53
N ALA A 13 0.25 2.99 2.90
CA ALA A 13 -0.34 3.60 1.72
C ALA A 13 -1.03 4.94 2.02
N VAL A 14 -1.74 5.07 3.15
CA VAL A 14 -2.29 6.36 3.59
C VAL A 14 -1.19 7.41 3.67
N LYS A 15 -0.05 7.06 4.26
CA LYS A 15 1.09 7.98 4.37
C LYS A 15 1.65 8.34 2.99
N VAL A 16 1.90 7.34 2.13
CA VAL A 16 2.42 7.56 0.78
C VAL A 16 1.47 8.42 -0.07
N PHE A 17 0.16 8.19 -0.01
CA PHE A 17 -0.85 8.99 -0.72
C PHE A 17 -1.02 10.41 -0.15
N SER A 18 -0.68 10.62 1.13
CA SER A 18 -0.73 11.94 1.76
C SER A 18 0.50 12.78 1.42
N GLU A 19 1.67 12.13 1.36
CA GLU A 19 2.95 12.77 1.00
C GLU A 19 3.10 12.95 -0.52
N ASN A 20 2.46 12.07 -1.30
CA ASN A 20 2.48 12.08 -2.75
C ASN A 20 1.04 12.09 -3.26
N ASN A 21 0.69 13.03 -4.15
CA ASN A 21 -0.60 12.97 -4.86
C ASN A 21 -0.85 11.56 -5.43
N TYR A 22 -2.11 11.11 -5.48
CA TYR A 22 -2.49 9.76 -5.92
C TYR A 22 -1.77 9.28 -7.19
N HIS A 23 -1.63 10.16 -8.20
CA HIS A 23 -0.95 9.82 -9.45
C HIS A 23 0.56 9.58 -9.30
N ALA A 24 1.24 10.29 -8.39
CA ALA A 24 2.66 10.15 -8.12
C ALA A 24 2.98 8.96 -7.22
N ALA A 25 2.04 8.55 -6.35
CA ALA A 25 2.18 7.34 -5.56
C ALA A 25 2.26 6.08 -6.44
N SER A 26 3.03 5.09 -5.98
CA SER A 26 3.19 3.80 -6.67
C SER A 26 3.19 2.63 -5.69
N MET A 27 2.82 1.44 -6.18
CA MET A 27 2.89 0.19 -5.41
C MET A 27 4.30 -0.07 -4.85
N ALA A 28 5.35 0.38 -5.55
CA ALA A 28 6.72 0.24 -5.09
C ALA A 28 7.01 1.08 -3.84
N MET A 29 6.59 2.34 -3.84
CA MET A 29 6.78 3.25 -2.70
C MET A 29 6.00 2.77 -1.48
N ILE A 30 4.79 2.23 -1.70
CA ILE A 30 3.96 1.68 -0.61
C ILE A 30 4.62 0.43 -0.01
N ALA A 31 5.17 -0.46 -0.84
CA ALA A 31 5.85 -1.65 -0.36
C ALA A 31 7.12 -1.29 0.46
N GLU A 32 7.87 -0.29 0.00
CA GLU A 32 9.04 0.24 0.71
C GLU A 32 8.65 0.86 2.06
N GLU A 33 7.64 1.73 2.08
CA GLU A 33 7.15 2.34 3.32
C GLU A 33 6.56 1.31 4.30
N ALA A 34 5.94 0.23 3.78
CA ALA A 34 5.42 -0.87 4.60
C ALA A 34 6.51 -1.86 5.06
N GLY A 35 7.75 -1.73 4.57
CA GLY A 35 8.83 -2.67 4.87
C GLY A 35 8.57 -4.09 4.35
N VAL A 36 7.79 -4.24 3.27
CA VAL A 36 7.44 -5.53 2.67
C VAL A 36 7.98 -5.66 1.25
N SER A 37 8.06 -6.88 0.75
CA SER A 37 8.38 -7.11 -0.66
C SER A 37 7.21 -6.70 -1.55
N LYS A 38 7.49 -6.31 -2.80
CA LYS A 38 6.42 -6.07 -3.80
C LYS A 38 5.54 -7.30 -4.00
N GLY A 39 6.10 -8.51 -3.96
CA GLY A 39 5.32 -9.75 -4.09
C GLY A 39 4.34 -9.94 -2.93
N THR A 40 4.75 -9.60 -1.71
CA THR A 40 3.88 -9.61 -0.52
C THR A 40 2.75 -8.58 -0.67
N LEU A 41 3.07 -7.37 -1.14
CA LEU A 41 2.07 -6.34 -1.39
C LEU A 41 1.05 -6.79 -2.47
N TYR A 42 1.53 -7.33 -3.60
CA TYR A 42 0.68 -7.84 -4.67
C TYR A 42 -0.13 -9.09 -4.29
N TRP A 43 0.29 -9.84 -3.27
CA TRP A 43 -0.51 -10.92 -2.72
C TRP A 43 -1.75 -10.40 -1.96
N HIS A 44 -1.69 -9.18 -1.44
CA HIS A 44 -2.80 -8.54 -0.72
C HIS A 44 -3.64 -7.60 -1.59
N PHE A 45 -3.02 -6.92 -2.56
CA PHE A 45 -3.65 -5.91 -3.40
C PHE A 45 -3.11 -5.99 -4.84
N ASP A 46 -3.98 -6.22 -5.80
CA ASP A 46 -3.64 -6.37 -7.22
C ASP A 46 -3.24 -5.03 -7.86
N SER A 47 -3.68 -3.91 -7.28
CA SER A 47 -3.46 -2.58 -7.86
C SER A 47 -3.43 -1.44 -6.85
N LYS A 48 -2.87 -0.30 -7.26
CA LYS A 48 -2.91 0.95 -6.49
C LYS A 48 -4.34 1.44 -6.31
N GLU A 49 -5.16 1.27 -7.34
CA GLU A 49 -6.58 1.61 -7.36
C GLU A 49 -7.37 0.80 -6.32
N GLU A 50 -7.11 -0.50 -6.22
CA GLU A 50 -7.75 -1.35 -5.21
C GLU A 50 -7.34 -0.93 -3.80
N LEU A 51 -6.05 -0.71 -3.59
CA LEU A 51 -5.54 -0.28 -2.30
C LEU A 51 -6.15 1.08 -1.89
N PHE A 52 -6.25 2.02 -2.83
CA PHE A 52 -6.89 3.30 -2.59
C PHE A 52 -8.38 3.17 -2.25
N ARG A 53 -9.12 2.27 -2.93
CA ARG A 53 -10.53 1.99 -2.62
C ARG A 53 -10.76 1.42 -1.22
N GLU A 54 -9.77 0.77 -0.62
CA GLU A 54 -9.89 0.24 0.75
C GLU A 54 -9.63 1.31 1.82
N ILE A 55 -9.09 2.48 1.43
CA ILE A 55 -8.77 3.59 2.34
C ILE A 55 -9.90 4.62 2.42
N VAL A 56 -10.64 4.85 1.33
CA VAL A 56 -11.70 5.86 1.21
C VAL A 56 -13.10 5.28 1.40
#